data_AF-A0A7W9MFE1-F1
#
_entry.id   AF-A0A7W9MFE1-F1
#
_cell.length_a   1.000
_cell.length_b   1.000
_cell.length_c   1.000
_cell.angle_alpha   90.00
_cell.angle_beta   90.00
_cell.angle_gamma   90.00
#
_symmetry.space_group_name_H-M   'P 1'
#
loop_
_entity.id
_entity.type
_entity.pdbx_description
1 polymer ?
#
loop_
_entity_poly.entity_id
_entity_poly.type
_entity_poly.pdbx_seq_one_letter_code
_entity_poly.pdbx_strand_id
1 'polypeptide(L)'
;MRRSLMVATAVLALGLSITPATAEADGTLSLASASVKVGEPITLTYSTPRPDPKNWIGLYTDPGNGPVNETYVGSSLKWVYIPKGSGTATLPTDGLEPGDYVAYALAKDGYAWLARPVKLKLTDPRPPRFVNDDIPLRNARALKPYAATVGGLVRGDTAGLTFHKVSGPRWVTVGTDGSVTGTPRVSDALRPAAVRIEARNGAGQVTSATATIEVKVPGTRLVPELKAMSWNLWHGGSRVNGSRDKQLKFLLDHDVDVVGMQETSSTSARELAEALGWDHFQAGPDLGVVSRYPITGRGPLPSESGLPAVNVRVRLDDRRDQEVSVWNVHLGHSPYGPYDACFGKMTREQLLANEVSSGRTPQITAILGAMKADLAAARRTPVLLVGDFNAPSHLDWTDTVRRCGYGSVPWPASVLPEKAGLKDSFRVAHPDPVAAPGTTWSPVYPTFTGGYGHDGHKGEPEPQDRIDFVHYAGRLRVLDSRTLVEGTPAPVPGHADNAWTSDHAAVLTTFRMR
;
A
#
# COMPACT_ATOMS: atom_id res chain seq x y z
N MET A 1 16.95 53.91 54.98
CA MET A 1 17.25 52.59 54.35
C MET A 1 17.27 52.77 52.85
N ARG A 2 18.43 52.61 52.24
CA ARG A 2 18.77 53.00 50.85
C ARG A 2 18.17 52.01 49.85
N ARG A 3 17.55 52.52 48.79
CA ARG A 3 17.13 51.78 47.59
C ARG A 3 18.36 51.55 46.71
N SER A 4 18.68 50.28 46.43
CA SER A 4 19.73 49.90 45.49
C SER A 4 19.10 49.61 44.12
N LEU A 5 19.51 50.38 43.13
CA LEU A 5 19.29 50.16 41.70
C LEU A 5 20.24 49.04 41.25
N MET A 6 19.74 47.94 40.68
CA MET A 6 20.56 46.97 39.95
C MET A 6 20.25 47.11 38.47
N VAL A 7 21.25 47.55 37.71
CA VAL A 7 21.27 47.66 36.26
C VAL A 7 21.54 46.26 35.70
N ALA A 8 20.65 45.75 34.85
CA ALA A 8 20.84 44.50 34.12
C ALA A 8 21.52 44.82 32.77
N THR A 9 22.78 44.40 32.62
CA THR A 9 23.53 44.50 31.37
C THR A 9 23.18 43.31 30.48
N ALA A 10 22.45 43.55 29.39
CA ALA A 10 22.18 42.54 28.36
C ALA A 10 23.40 42.40 27.44
N VAL A 11 24.07 41.25 27.47
CA VAL A 11 25.11 40.89 26.50
C VAL A 11 24.44 40.27 25.28
N LEU A 12 24.42 41.00 24.17
CA LEU A 12 24.01 40.50 22.85
C LEU A 12 25.12 39.61 22.30
N ALA A 13 24.98 38.29 22.42
CA ALA A 13 25.84 37.35 21.70
C ALA A 13 25.31 37.21 20.26
N LEU A 14 25.96 37.87 19.30
CA LEU A 14 25.79 37.57 17.88
C LEU A 14 26.39 36.19 17.59
N GLY A 15 25.55 35.15 17.67
CA GLY A 15 25.86 33.85 17.10
C GLY A 15 25.86 33.96 15.57
N LEU A 16 27.05 34.08 14.97
CA LEU A 16 27.23 33.81 13.55
C LEU A 16 26.99 32.31 13.34
N SER A 17 25.80 31.97 12.88
CA SER A 17 25.47 30.64 12.35
C SER A 17 26.31 30.42 11.10
N ILE A 18 27.48 29.81 11.25
CA ILE A 18 28.24 29.28 10.11
C ILE A 18 27.49 28.05 9.63
N THR A 19 26.60 28.21 8.67
CA THR A 19 26.09 27.10 7.89
C THR A 19 27.28 26.52 7.11
N PRO A 20 27.68 25.25 7.31
CA PRO A 20 28.71 24.67 6.46
C PRO A 20 28.20 24.71 5.01
N ALA A 21 28.96 25.37 4.14
CA ALA A 21 28.70 25.34 2.72
C ALA A 21 28.82 23.88 2.25
N THR A 22 27.71 23.28 1.83
CA THR A 22 27.72 22.03 1.07
C THR A 22 28.58 22.27 -0.17
N ALA A 23 29.73 21.60 -0.24
CA ALA A 23 30.60 21.68 -1.42
C ALA A 23 29.78 21.26 -2.65
N GLU A 24 29.66 22.16 -3.63
CA GLU A 24 28.93 21.87 -4.87
C GLU A 24 29.42 20.57 -5.51
N ALA A 25 28.50 19.84 -6.13
CA ALA A 25 28.82 18.65 -6.90
C ALA A 25 29.86 18.99 -8.00
N ASP A 26 31.09 18.53 -7.79
CA ASP A 26 32.30 18.88 -8.53
C ASP A 26 32.86 17.70 -9.38
N GLY A 27 32.13 16.59 -9.39
CA GLY A 27 32.37 15.41 -10.21
C GLY A 27 31.42 15.27 -11.39
N THR A 28 31.54 14.16 -12.10
CA THR A 28 30.66 13.78 -13.22
C THR A 28 30.06 12.39 -13.00
N LEU A 29 28.84 12.20 -13.51
CA LEU A 29 28.16 10.92 -13.60
C LEU A 29 27.47 10.89 -14.97
N SER A 30 27.65 9.81 -15.72
CA SER A 30 27.03 9.62 -17.03
C SER A 30 26.60 8.18 -17.25
N LEU A 31 25.54 8.00 -18.04
CA LEU A 31 25.01 6.69 -18.38
C LEU A 31 25.57 6.23 -19.73
N ALA A 32 25.87 4.94 -19.85
CA ALA A 32 26.14 4.34 -21.16
C ALA A 32 24.89 4.35 -22.06
N SER A 33 23.70 4.18 -21.47
CA SER A 33 22.41 4.31 -22.13
C SER A 33 21.37 4.90 -21.17
N ALA A 34 20.52 5.81 -21.67
CA ALA A 34 19.39 6.33 -20.93
C ALA A 34 18.21 5.35 -20.86
N SER A 35 18.25 4.25 -21.62
CA SER A 35 17.26 3.18 -21.59
C SER A 35 17.95 1.82 -21.49
N VAL A 36 17.60 1.04 -20.48
CA VAL A 36 18.18 -0.27 -20.17
C VAL A 36 17.06 -1.30 -20.09
N LYS A 37 17.25 -2.51 -20.60
CA LYS A 37 16.26 -3.58 -20.45
C LYS A 37 16.40 -4.22 -19.07
N VAL A 38 15.28 -4.55 -18.43
CA VAL A 38 15.30 -5.37 -17.21
C VAL A 38 16.03 -6.68 -17.51
N GLY A 39 16.98 -7.05 -16.65
CA GLY A 39 17.91 -8.16 -16.83
C GLY A 39 19.29 -7.75 -17.37
N GLU A 40 19.42 -6.57 -18.00
CA GLU A 40 20.71 -6.00 -18.39
C GLU A 40 21.23 -5.04 -17.30
N PRO A 41 22.56 -4.97 -17.06
CA PRO A 41 23.11 -4.09 -16.04
C PRO A 41 23.09 -2.62 -16.49
N ILE A 42 22.77 -1.72 -15.57
CA ILE A 42 22.96 -0.28 -15.76
C ILE A 42 24.46 0.00 -15.69
N THR A 43 25.02 0.61 -16.72
CA THR A 43 26.45 0.96 -16.76
C THR A 43 26.63 2.48 -16.66
N LEU A 44 27.41 2.92 -15.66
CA LEU A 44 27.67 4.33 -15.38
C LEU A 44 29.17 4.62 -15.43
N THR A 45 29.55 5.77 -15.96
CA THR A 45 30.90 6.32 -15.86
C THR A 45 30.88 7.47 -14.87
N TYR A 46 31.87 7.54 -13.99
CA TYR A 46 31.96 8.57 -12.95
C TYR A 46 33.35 9.18 -12.86
N SER A 47 33.41 10.41 -12.37
CA SER A 47 34.63 11.05 -11.87
C SER A 47 34.33 11.93 -10.67
N THR A 48 35.28 12.05 -9.75
CA THR A 48 35.23 12.96 -8.61
C THR A 48 36.63 13.37 -8.21
N PRO A 49 36.87 14.65 -7.86
CA PRO A 49 38.14 15.09 -7.28
C PRO A 49 38.32 14.64 -5.83
N ARG A 50 37.30 14.00 -5.22
CA ARG A 50 37.25 13.61 -3.80
C ARG A 50 37.15 12.08 -3.65
N PRO A 51 38.15 11.29 -4.10
CA PRO A 51 38.12 9.84 -3.94
C PRO A 51 38.08 9.45 -2.46
N ASP A 52 37.24 8.48 -2.13
CA ASP A 52 37.08 7.96 -0.78
C ASP A 52 36.56 6.52 -0.86
N PRO A 53 37.08 5.56 -0.06
CA PRO A 53 36.64 4.16 -0.09
C PRO A 53 35.14 3.95 0.12
N LYS A 54 34.44 4.93 0.71
CA LYS A 54 33.01 4.89 1.03
C LYS A 54 32.14 5.71 0.07
N ASN A 55 32.70 6.28 -1.00
CA ASN A 55 31.89 6.87 -2.05
C ASN A 55 31.11 5.78 -2.78
N TRP A 56 29.87 6.06 -3.17
CA TRP A 56 28.96 5.04 -3.70
C TRP A 56 28.00 5.61 -4.73
N ILE A 57 27.42 4.75 -5.55
CA ILE A 57 26.31 5.09 -6.44
C ILE A 57 25.07 4.36 -5.93
N GLY A 58 23.97 5.09 -5.77
CA GLY A 58 22.66 4.55 -5.39
C GLY A 58 21.61 4.77 -6.48
N LEU A 59 20.78 3.75 -6.71
CA LEU A 59 19.64 3.78 -7.63
C LEU A 59 18.33 3.96 -6.88
N TYR A 60 17.46 4.83 -7.37
CA TYR A 60 16.16 5.17 -6.78
C TYR A 60 15.09 5.30 -7.88
N THR A 61 13.81 5.15 -7.51
CA THR A 61 12.66 5.45 -8.40
C THR A 61 12.57 6.95 -8.69
N ASP A 62 12.12 7.34 -9.88
CA ASP A 62 11.88 8.73 -10.28
C ASP A 62 10.44 8.93 -10.82
N PRO A 63 9.65 9.90 -10.31
CA PRO A 63 9.87 10.65 -9.07
C PRO A 63 9.65 9.76 -7.86
N GLY A 64 10.50 9.90 -6.84
CA GLY A 64 10.41 9.06 -5.65
C GLY A 64 11.37 9.48 -4.55
N ASN A 65 11.90 8.49 -3.84
CA ASN A 65 12.72 8.65 -2.65
C ASN A 65 14.22 8.86 -2.95
N GLY A 66 14.56 9.53 -4.05
CA GLY A 66 15.95 9.93 -4.29
C GLY A 66 16.40 11.03 -3.31
N PRO A 67 17.69 11.11 -2.92
CA PRO A 67 18.21 12.16 -2.03
C PRO A 67 18.31 13.53 -2.75
N VAL A 68 17.17 14.07 -3.20
CA VAL A 68 17.06 15.33 -3.97
C VAL A 68 17.64 16.53 -3.21
N ASN A 69 17.53 16.53 -1.88
CA ASN A 69 18.04 17.58 -0.99
C ASN A 69 19.33 17.17 -0.25
N GLU A 70 20.07 16.19 -0.78
CA GLU A 70 21.30 15.66 -0.15
C GLU A 70 21.07 15.08 1.27
N THR A 71 19.84 14.66 1.56
CA THR A 71 19.44 14.04 2.84
C THR A 71 18.92 12.63 2.63
N TYR A 72 18.98 11.84 3.70
CA TYR A 72 18.36 10.52 3.71
C TYR A 72 16.83 10.65 3.62
N VAL A 73 16.25 10.00 2.62
CA VAL A 73 14.80 9.92 2.43
C VAL A 73 14.31 8.48 2.22
N GLY A 74 15.24 7.51 2.20
CA GLY A 74 14.96 6.09 1.98
C GLY A 74 16.21 5.33 1.53
N SER A 75 16.16 4.01 1.69
CA SER A 75 17.21 3.12 1.18
C SER A 75 17.24 3.10 -0.35
N SER A 76 18.43 2.96 -0.92
CA SER A 76 18.59 2.74 -2.37
C SER A 76 18.07 1.36 -2.76
N LEU A 77 17.58 1.23 -4.00
CA LEU A 77 17.08 -0.03 -4.54
C LEU A 77 18.24 -0.97 -4.89
N LYS A 78 19.31 -0.38 -5.44
CA LYS A 78 20.59 -1.04 -5.78
C LYS A 78 21.70 -0.03 -5.53
N TRP A 79 22.89 -0.52 -5.19
CA TRP A 79 24.04 0.35 -4.96
C TRP A 79 25.37 -0.37 -5.25
N VAL A 80 26.43 0.43 -5.43
CA VAL A 80 27.80 -0.05 -5.59
C VAL A 80 28.80 0.99 -5.07
N TYR A 81 29.90 0.55 -4.45
CA TYR A 81 30.99 1.45 -4.06
C TYR A 81 31.83 1.90 -5.28
N ILE A 82 32.26 3.17 -5.26
CA ILE A 82 33.07 3.84 -6.27
C ILE A 82 34.30 4.52 -5.64
N PRO A 83 35.29 3.75 -5.15
CA PRO A 83 36.35 4.27 -4.29
C PRO A 83 37.42 5.12 -5.00
N LYS A 84 37.46 5.08 -6.33
CA LYS A 84 38.49 5.74 -7.15
C LYS A 84 38.06 7.15 -7.53
N GLY A 85 39.00 7.97 -8.00
CA GLY A 85 38.69 9.31 -8.52
C GLY A 85 37.95 9.29 -9.86
N SER A 86 37.96 8.17 -10.58
CA SER A 86 37.14 7.94 -11.77
C SER A 86 37.06 6.46 -12.11
N GLY A 87 36.06 6.10 -12.92
CA GLY A 87 35.92 4.74 -13.44
C GLY A 87 34.54 4.45 -14.00
N THR A 88 34.27 3.16 -14.19
CA THR A 88 32.98 2.62 -14.59
C THR A 88 32.41 1.80 -13.44
N ALA A 89 31.10 1.90 -13.22
CA ALA A 89 30.35 1.17 -12.23
C ALA A 89 29.14 0.50 -12.90
N THR A 90 28.70 -0.63 -12.35
CA THR A 90 27.48 -1.31 -12.81
C THR A 90 26.51 -1.51 -11.65
N LEU A 91 25.23 -1.36 -11.94
CA LEU A 91 24.14 -1.70 -11.02
C LEU A 91 23.28 -2.76 -11.70
N PRO A 92 22.94 -3.86 -11.00
CA PRO A 92 22.12 -4.90 -11.59
C PRO A 92 20.65 -4.46 -11.60
N THR A 93 19.85 -5.01 -12.50
CA THR A 93 18.41 -4.70 -12.66
C THR A 93 17.50 -5.84 -12.21
N ASP A 94 18.07 -6.88 -11.61
CA ASP A 94 17.33 -8.01 -11.06
C ASP A 94 16.35 -7.55 -9.97
N GLY A 95 15.09 -7.99 -10.07
CA GLY A 95 14.03 -7.60 -9.14
C GLY A 95 13.56 -6.15 -9.27
N LEU A 96 14.05 -5.38 -10.25
CA LEU A 96 13.53 -4.04 -10.55
C LEU A 96 12.42 -4.12 -11.60
N GLU A 97 11.39 -3.30 -11.40
CA GLU A 97 10.29 -3.15 -12.36
C GLU A 97 10.68 -2.21 -13.51
N PRO A 98 10.04 -2.33 -14.69
CA PRO A 98 10.14 -1.32 -15.74
C PRO A 98 9.61 0.04 -15.22
N GLY A 99 10.30 1.13 -15.53
CA GLY A 99 9.94 2.45 -15.01
C GLY A 99 11.07 3.47 -15.13
N ASP A 100 10.81 4.66 -14.58
CA ASP A 100 11.79 5.74 -14.54
C ASP A 100 12.58 5.69 -13.22
N TYR A 101 13.90 5.85 -13.35
CA TYR A 101 14.86 5.74 -12.27
C TYR A 101 15.86 6.89 -12.30
N VAL A 102 16.48 7.15 -11.17
CA VAL A 102 17.55 8.13 -11.02
C VAL A 102 18.71 7.53 -10.23
N ALA A 103 19.93 7.74 -10.71
CA ALA A 103 21.15 7.34 -10.06
C ALA A 103 21.90 8.55 -9.49
N TYR A 104 22.39 8.42 -8.26
CA TYR A 104 23.14 9.45 -7.54
C TYR A 104 24.55 8.93 -7.22
N ALA A 105 25.58 9.73 -7.48
CA ALA A 105 26.92 9.50 -6.94
C ALA A 105 27.03 10.26 -5.62
N LEU A 106 27.30 9.55 -4.52
CA LEU A 106 27.13 10.01 -3.15
C LEU A 106 28.41 9.81 -2.34
N ALA A 107 28.70 10.76 -1.46
CA ALA A 107 29.95 10.81 -0.71
C ALA A 107 29.87 10.00 0.59
N LYS A 108 30.89 9.16 0.85
CA LYS A 108 31.25 8.65 2.19
C LYS A 108 30.13 7.98 3.02
N ASP A 109 29.41 7.02 2.45
CA ASP A 109 28.20 6.41 3.04
C ASP A 109 27.09 7.43 3.42
N GLY A 110 27.23 8.70 3.01
CA GLY A 110 26.28 9.78 3.20
C GLY A 110 25.49 10.06 1.93
N TYR A 111 24.76 11.17 1.93
CA TYR A 111 23.83 11.57 0.86
C TYR A 111 24.22 12.88 0.16
N ALA A 112 25.40 13.42 0.50
CA ALA A 112 25.97 14.56 -0.19
C ALA A 112 26.38 14.17 -1.61
N TRP A 113 26.05 15.02 -2.59
CA TRP A 113 26.28 14.69 -3.99
C TRP A 113 27.75 14.88 -4.38
N LEU A 114 28.28 13.90 -5.11
CA LEU A 114 29.57 14.00 -5.79
C LEU A 114 29.42 14.54 -7.22
N ALA A 115 28.26 14.31 -7.85
CA ALA A 115 27.97 14.70 -9.23
C ALA A 115 26.47 14.95 -9.41
N ARG A 116 26.09 15.60 -10.51
CA ARG A 116 24.67 15.75 -10.87
C ARG A 116 24.02 14.37 -11.09
N PRO A 117 22.80 14.13 -10.58
CA PRO A 117 22.11 12.85 -10.77
C PRO A 117 21.75 12.62 -12.23
N VAL A 118 21.71 11.35 -12.64
CA VAL A 118 21.36 10.95 -14.01
C VAL A 118 20.09 10.10 -14.00
N LYS A 119 19.17 10.42 -14.90
CA LYS A 119 17.89 9.71 -15.06
C LYS A 119 18.00 8.66 -16.16
N LEU A 120 17.38 7.51 -15.94
CA LEU A 120 17.28 6.43 -16.91
C LEU A 120 15.91 5.77 -16.84
N LYS A 121 15.58 5.01 -17.88
CA LYS A 121 14.37 4.20 -17.96
C LYS A 121 14.69 2.72 -18.07
N LEU A 122 14.11 1.91 -17.19
CA LEU A 122 14.08 0.46 -17.35
C LEU A 122 12.90 0.05 -18.25
N THR A 123 13.17 -0.84 -19.20
CA THR A 123 12.19 -1.32 -20.19
C THR A 123 12.00 -2.82 -20.07
N ASP A 124 10.80 -3.31 -20.34
CA ASP A 124 10.49 -4.73 -20.37
C ASP A 124 10.61 -5.25 -21.81
N PRO A 125 11.52 -6.19 -22.11
CA PRO A 125 11.66 -6.74 -23.46
C PRO A 125 10.57 -7.76 -23.82
N ARG A 126 9.73 -8.18 -22.87
CA ARG A 126 8.67 -9.18 -23.11
C ARG A 126 7.55 -8.57 -23.95
N PRO A 127 6.85 -9.35 -24.79
CA PRO A 127 5.70 -8.86 -25.55
C PRO A 127 4.63 -8.23 -24.65
N PRO A 128 3.85 -7.26 -25.16
CA PRO A 128 2.76 -6.66 -24.41
C PRO A 128 1.77 -7.73 -23.98
N ARG A 129 1.29 -7.65 -22.73
CA ARG A 129 0.26 -8.52 -22.17
C ARG A 129 -0.63 -7.75 -21.21
N PHE A 130 -1.95 -7.98 -21.25
CA PHE A 130 -2.80 -7.54 -20.17
C PHE A 130 -2.46 -8.29 -18.87
N VAL A 131 -2.60 -7.63 -17.72
CA VAL A 131 -2.42 -8.27 -16.41
C VAL A 131 -3.47 -9.36 -16.14
N ASN A 132 -4.67 -9.20 -16.71
CA ASN A 132 -5.79 -10.16 -16.63
C ASN A 132 -6.52 -10.23 -17.98
N ASP A 133 -7.07 -11.40 -18.28
CA ASP A 133 -7.95 -11.59 -19.45
C ASP A 133 -9.34 -10.97 -19.25
N ASP A 134 -9.82 -10.93 -18.01
CA ASP A 134 -11.08 -10.31 -17.61
C ASP A 134 -10.81 -9.12 -16.68
N ILE A 135 -11.34 -7.95 -17.04
CA ILE A 135 -11.08 -6.68 -16.35
C ILE A 135 -12.41 -6.08 -15.90
N PRO A 136 -12.82 -6.25 -14.63
CA PRO A 136 -14.00 -5.58 -14.12
C PRO A 136 -13.71 -4.07 -13.98
N LEU A 137 -14.44 -3.26 -14.75
CA LEU A 137 -14.42 -1.81 -14.62
C LEU A 137 -15.55 -1.34 -13.71
N ARG A 138 -15.43 -0.11 -13.20
CA ARG A 138 -16.45 0.49 -12.34
C ARG A 138 -17.83 0.47 -12.98
N ASN A 139 -18.86 0.38 -12.14
CA ASN A 139 -20.26 0.40 -12.59
C ASN A 139 -20.57 1.70 -13.35
N ALA A 140 -21.34 1.57 -14.42
CA ALA A 140 -21.89 2.69 -15.17
C ALA A 140 -23.33 3.00 -14.75
N ARG A 141 -23.77 4.22 -14.99
CA ARG A 141 -25.18 4.61 -14.84
C ARG A 141 -25.80 4.90 -16.20
N ALA A 142 -26.91 4.25 -16.49
CA ALA A 142 -27.68 4.54 -17.70
C ALA A 142 -28.03 6.04 -17.78
N LEU A 143 -27.92 6.59 -18.99
CA LEU A 143 -28.14 8.00 -19.33
C LEU A 143 -27.13 8.98 -18.71
N LYS A 144 -25.99 8.49 -18.22
CA LYS A 144 -24.90 9.32 -17.71
C LYS A 144 -23.59 9.01 -18.46
N PRO A 145 -22.72 10.04 -18.65
CA PRO A 145 -21.39 9.81 -19.18
C PRO A 145 -20.62 8.81 -18.31
N TYR A 146 -19.91 7.91 -18.97
CA TYR A 146 -19.04 6.91 -18.40
C TYR A 146 -17.60 7.16 -18.82
N ALA A 147 -16.67 6.93 -17.90
CA ALA A 147 -15.23 7.00 -18.15
C ALA A 147 -14.48 6.03 -17.23
N ALA A 148 -13.61 5.23 -17.81
CA ALA A 148 -12.63 4.38 -17.15
C ALA A 148 -11.42 4.24 -18.09
N THR A 149 -10.40 3.49 -17.70
CA THR A 149 -9.26 3.19 -18.59
C THR A 149 -8.75 1.77 -18.34
N VAL A 150 -8.21 1.17 -19.38
CA VAL A 150 -7.40 -0.07 -19.30
C VAL A 150 -5.94 0.19 -19.69
N GLY A 151 -5.57 1.45 -19.95
CA GLY A 151 -4.27 1.83 -20.51
C GLY A 151 -3.09 1.40 -19.63
N GLY A 152 -3.26 1.50 -18.30
CA GLY A 152 -2.26 1.09 -17.32
C GLY A 152 -2.19 -0.41 -17.04
N LEU A 153 -3.05 -1.22 -17.66
CA LEU A 153 -3.18 -2.66 -17.39
C LEU A 153 -2.42 -3.55 -18.37
N VAL A 154 -1.65 -2.96 -19.29
CA VAL A 154 -0.74 -3.68 -20.19
C VAL A 154 0.69 -3.59 -19.67
N ARG A 155 1.37 -4.73 -19.63
CA ARG A 155 2.76 -4.94 -19.17
C ARG A 155 3.60 -5.51 -20.30
N GLY A 156 4.92 -5.56 -20.16
CA GLY A 156 5.81 -5.86 -21.28
C GLY A 156 6.24 -4.61 -22.03
N ASP A 157 6.61 -4.76 -23.29
CA ASP A 157 6.99 -3.66 -24.16
C ASP A 157 5.77 -2.81 -24.53
N THR A 158 5.61 -1.70 -23.83
CA THR A 158 4.54 -0.71 -24.02
C THR A 158 4.99 0.50 -24.84
N ALA A 159 6.16 0.45 -25.48
CA ALA A 159 6.60 1.53 -26.36
C ALA A 159 5.64 1.68 -27.54
N GLY A 160 5.08 2.88 -27.73
CA GLY A 160 4.10 3.15 -28.79
C GLY A 160 2.78 2.37 -28.63
N LEU A 161 2.42 1.99 -27.41
CA LEU A 161 1.21 1.22 -27.14
C LEU A 161 -0.05 1.99 -27.57
N THR A 162 -0.89 1.34 -28.36
CA THR A 162 -2.19 1.83 -28.80
C THR A 162 -3.28 0.81 -28.55
N PHE A 163 -4.50 1.27 -28.32
CA PHE A 163 -5.66 0.43 -28.03
C PHE A 163 -6.75 0.62 -29.06
N HIS A 164 -7.54 -0.43 -29.28
CA HIS A 164 -8.81 -0.31 -30.00
C HIS A 164 -9.83 -1.33 -29.54
N LYS A 165 -11.10 -0.99 -29.78
CA LYS A 165 -12.22 -1.89 -29.52
C LYS A 165 -12.35 -2.91 -30.63
N VAL A 166 -12.26 -4.19 -30.28
CA VAL A 166 -12.50 -5.32 -31.20
C VAL A 166 -14.00 -5.63 -31.28
N SER A 167 -14.67 -5.69 -30.13
CA SER A 167 -16.11 -5.94 -30.07
C SER A 167 -16.73 -5.38 -28.77
N GLY A 168 -18.06 -5.31 -28.71
CA GLY A 168 -18.79 -4.85 -27.53
C GLY A 168 -19.94 -3.90 -27.86
N PRO A 169 -20.70 -3.43 -26.85
CA PRO A 169 -21.92 -2.66 -27.06
C PRO A 169 -21.64 -1.31 -27.72
N ARG A 170 -22.58 -0.83 -28.56
CA ARG A 170 -22.42 0.40 -29.35
C ARG A 170 -22.18 1.66 -28.53
N TRP A 171 -22.62 1.69 -27.27
CA TRP A 171 -22.46 2.87 -26.42
C TRP A 171 -21.03 3.06 -25.90
N VAL A 172 -20.17 2.03 -25.99
CA VAL A 172 -18.77 2.09 -25.54
C VAL A 172 -17.84 2.44 -26.70
N THR A 173 -16.95 3.40 -26.47
CA THR A 173 -15.80 3.73 -27.31
C THR A 173 -14.52 3.42 -26.54
N VAL A 174 -13.51 2.90 -27.25
CA VAL A 174 -12.16 2.72 -26.71
C VAL A 174 -11.22 3.66 -27.46
N GLY A 175 -10.59 4.59 -26.74
CA GLY A 175 -9.60 5.50 -27.27
C GLY A 175 -8.25 4.81 -27.50
N THR A 176 -7.39 5.42 -28.30
CA THR A 176 -6.05 4.88 -28.61
C THR A 176 -5.13 4.82 -27.40
N ASP A 177 -5.44 5.56 -26.34
CA ASP A 177 -4.75 5.58 -25.04
C ASP A 177 -5.30 4.54 -24.04
N GLY A 178 -6.30 3.74 -24.45
CA GLY A 178 -6.96 2.76 -23.59
C GLY A 178 -8.10 3.34 -22.75
N SER A 179 -8.48 4.61 -22.96
CA SER A 179 -9.68 5.18 -22.35
C SER A 179 -10.94 4.42 -22.80
N VAL A 180 -11.82 4.09 -21.86
CA VAL A 180 -13.10 3.41 -22.10
C VAL A 180 -14.21 4.37 -21.72
N THR A 181 -14.92 4.91 -22.72
CA THR A 181 -15.90 5.99 -22.53
C THR A 181 -17.23 5.68 -23.21
N GLY A 182 -18.29 6.40 -22.83
CA GLY A 182 -19.59 6.20 -23.45
C GLY A 182 -20.76 6.79 -22.67
N THR A 183 -21.98 6.51 -23.14
CA THR A 183 -23.21 6.80 -22.40
C THR A 183 -24.20 5.66 -22.61
N PRO A 184 -24.35 4.74 -21.63
CA PRO A 184 -25.26 3.60 -21.77
C PRO A 184 -26.72 4.05 -21.77
N ARG A 185 -27.57 3.28 -22.45
CA ARG A 185 -29.03 3.41 -22.42
C ARG A 185 -29.60 2.60 -21.26
N VAL A 186 -30.88 2.80 -20.96
CA VAL A 186 -31.58 1.99 -19.94
C VAL A 186 -31.59 0.50 -20.33
N SER A 187 -31.73 0.19 -21.63
CA SER A 187 -31.70 -1.18 -22.14
C SER A 187 -30.35 -1.88 -21.94
N ASP A 188 -29.26 -1.14 -21.75
CA ASP A 188 -27.94 -1.72 -21.51
C ASP A 188 -27.79 -2.25 -20.08
N ALA A 189 -28.74 -1.97 -19.18
CA ALA A 189 -28.77 -2.52 -17.82
C ALA A 189 -29.28 -3.96 -17.72
N LEU A 190 -29.70 -4.57 -18.83
CA LEU A 190 -30.23 -5.94 -18.85
C LEU A 190 -29.16 -7.01 -18.60
N ARG A 191 -27.90 -6.71 -18.91
CA ARG A 191 -26.75 -7.61 -18.72
C ARG A 191 -25.46 -6.78 -18.67
N PRO A 192 -24.39 -7.27 -18.00
CA PRO A 192 -23.09 -6.62 -18.05
C PRO A 192 -22.61 -6.42 -19.49
N ALA A 193 -22.01 -5.27 -19.75
CA ALA A 193 -21.39 -4.93 -21.02
C ALA A 193 -19.99 -5.56 -21.08
N ALA A 194 -19.78 -6.51 -21.99
CA ALA A 194 -18.46 -7.06 -22.31
C ALA A 194 -17.88 -6.33 -23.53
N VAL A 195 -16.65 -5.82 -23.39
CA VAL A 195 -15.92 -5.06 -24.41
C VAL A 195 -14.59 -5.77 -24.66
N ARG A 196 -14.40 -6.35 -25.84
CA ARG A 196 -13.11 -6.92 -26.23
C ARG A 196 -12.19 -5.80 -26.70
N ILE A 197 -11.03 -5.68 -26.09
CA ILE A 197 -10.03 -4.64 -26.35
C ILE A 197 -8.74 -5.31 -26.81
N GLU A 198 -8.16 -4.84 -27.91
CA GLU A 198 -6.80 -5.18 -28.33
C GLU A 198 -5.85 -4.03 -28.01
N ALA A 199 -4.68 -4.36 -27.48
CA ALA A 199 -3.56 -3.45 -27.31
C ALA A 199 -2.42 -3.89 -28.24
N ARG A 200 -1.80 -2.92 -28.92
CA ARG A 200 -0.72 -3.14 -29.88
C ARG A 200 0.43 -2.19 -29.61
N ASN A 201 1.65 -2.71 -29.46
CA ASN A 201 2.85 -1.88 -29.29
C ASN A 201 3.40 -1.38 -30.64
N GLY A 202 4.39 -0.50 -30.59
CA GLY A 202 5.05 0.07 -31.78
C GLY A 202 5.78 -0.97 -32.64
N ALA A 203 6.14 -2.13 -32.07
CA ALA A 203 6.71 -3.27 -32.78
C ALA A 203 5.64 -4.15 -33.48
N GLY A 204 4.36 -3.83 -33.33
CA GLY A 204 3.25 -4.55 -33.96
C GLY A 204 2.78 -5.80 -33.20
N GLN A 205 3.35 -6.09 -32.03
CA GLN A 205 2.92 -7.18 -31.16
C GLN A 205 1.58 -6.83 -30.49
N VAL A 206 0.73 -7.83 -30.29
CA VAL A 206 -0.64 -7.66 -29.82
C VAL A 206 -0.96 -8.49 -28.58
N THR A 207 -1.87 -7.97 -27.78
CA THR A 207 -2.56 -8.69 -26.70
C THR A 207 -4.00 -8.22 -26.61
N SER A 208 -4.87 -8.99 -25.99
CA SER A 208 -6.27 -8.59 -25.86
C SER A 208 -6.92 -9.11 -24.58
N ALA A 209 -7.80 -8.30 -24.00
CA ALA A 209 -8.56 -8.59 -22.78
C ALA A 209 -10.02 -8.17 -22.95
N THR A 210 -10.87 -8.64 -22.05
CA THR A 210 -12.30 -8.31 -22.00
C THR A 210 -12.56 -7.41 -20.80
N ALA A 211 -12.96 -6.17 -21.06
CA ALA A 211 -13.43 -5.28 -20.02
C ALA A 211 -14.93 -5.49 -19.78
N THR A 212 -15.34 -5.65 -18.52
CA THR A 212 -16.75 -5.84 -18.13
C THR A 212 -17.25 -4.62 -17.37
N ILE A 213 -18.43 -4.10 -17.74
CA ILE A 213 -19.06 -2.94 -17.11
C ILE A 213 -20.50 -3.28 -16.72
N GLU A 214 -20.83 -3.21 -15.43
CA GLU A 214 -22.24 -3.30 -15.02
C GLU A 214 -22.95 -1.96 -15.20
N VAL A 215 -24.07 -1.95 -15.92
CA VAL A 215 -24.89 -0.74 -16.08
C VAL A 215 -26.04 -0.77 -15.07
N LYS A 216 -26.14 0.25 -14.23
CA LYS A 216 -27.25 0.44 -13.28
C LYS A 216 -28.27 1.44 -13.83
N VAL A 217 -29.56 1.08 -13.72
CA VAL A 217 -30.66 1.95 -14.15
C VAL A 217 -30.72 3.23 -13.30
N PRO A 218 -31.30 4.34 -13.81
CA PRO A 218 -31.46 5.55 -13.03
C PRO A 218 -32.27 5.31 -11.75
N GLY A 219 -31.84 5.89 -10.63
CA GLY A 219 -32.56 5.82 -9.35
C GLY A 219 -32.19 4.64 -8.45
N THR A 220 -31.55 3.58 -8.98
CA THR A 220 -30.97 2.52 -8.15
C THR A 220 -29.59 2.91 -7.64
N ARG A 221 -29.12 2.24 -6.57
CA ARG A 221 -27.74 2.38 -6.08
C ARG A 221 -26.78 2.00 -7.19
N LEU A 222 -25.77 2.84 -7.44
CA LEU A 222 -24.69 2.51 -8.36
C LEU A 222 -23.82 1.37 -7.83
N VAL A 223 -23.55 1.39 -6.52
CA VAL A 223 -22.81 0.35 -5.78
C VAL A 223 -23.78 -0.29 -4.77
N PRO A 224 -24.58 -1.30 -5.18
CA PRO A 224 -25.50 -1.97 -4.26
C PRO A 224 -24.77 -2.87 -3.26
N GLU A 225 -23.62 -3.39 -3.64
CA GLU A 225 -22.71 -4.17 -2.81
C GLU A 225 -21.33 -3.52 -2.87
N LEU A 226 -20.71 -3.33 -1.70
CA LEU A 226 -19.41 -2.69 -1.55
C LEU A 226 -18.39 -3.73 -1.08
N LYS A 227 -17.33 -3.95 -1.85
CA LYS A 227 -16.21 -4.82 -1.51
C LYS A 227 -15.05 -4.00 -0.95
N ALA A 228 -14.82 -4.10 0.36
CA ALA A 228 -13.78 -3.36 1.06
C ALA A 228 -12.70 -4.30 1.59
N MET A 229 -11.43 -3.90 1.43
CA MET A 229 -10.27 -4.72 1.76
C MET A 229 -9.29 -4.00 2.70
N SER A 230 -8.68 -4.76 3.61
CA SER A 230 -7.43 -4.40 4.30
C SER A 230 -6.29 -5.22 3.71
N TRP A 231 -5.15 -4.59 3.41
CA TRP A 231 -4.00 -5.29 2.85
C TRP A 231 -2.64 -4.63 3.18
N ASN A 232 -1.87 -5.25 4.07
CA ASN A 232 -0.45 -4.94 4.25
C ASN A 232 0.32 -5.49 3.03
N LEU A 233 1.09 -4.62 2.37
CA LEU A 233 1.78 -4.96 1.12
C LEU A 233 3.17 -5.58 1.31
N TRP A 234 3.70 -5.67 2.53
CA TRP A 234 5.05 -6.13 2.82
C TRP A 234 6.13 -5.33 2.08
N HIS A 235 6.39 -4.12 2.57
CA HIS A 235 7.28 -3.15 1.93
C HIS A 235 6.96 -2.92 0.43
N GLY A 236 5.69 -2.65 0.12
CA GLY A 236 5.20 -2.43 -1.24
C GLY A 236 5.21 -3.68 -2.12
N GLY A 237 5.48 -4.85 -1.55
CA GLY A 237 5.66 -6.12 -2.25
C GLY A 237 7.09 -6.33 -2.74
N SER A 238 8.06 -5.51 -2.30
CA SER A 238 9.46 -5.56 -2.76
C SER A 238 10.19 -6.87 -2.45
N ARG A 239 9.59 -7.72 -1.61
CA ARG A 239 10.12 -9.04 -1.23
C ARG A 239 9.77 -10.15 -2.23
N VAL A 240 8.92 -9.85 -3.22
CA VAL A 240 8.47 -10.80 -4.25
C VAL A 240 8.69 -10.23 -5.64
N ASN A 241 9.33 -11.00 -6.52
CA ASN A 241 9.60 -10.62 -7.90
C ASN A 241 8.29 -10.39 -8.68
N GLY A 242 8.21 -9.32 -9.47
CA GLY A 242 7.03 -9.02 -10.28
C GLY A 242 5.81 -8.64 -9.45
N SER A 243 6.00 -8.14 -8.21
CA SER A 243 4.92 -7.94 -7.25
C SER A 243 3.87 -6.97 -7.75
N ARG A 244 4.24 -5.91 -8.49
CA ARG A 244 3.28 -4.94 -9.02
C ARG A 244 2.23 -5.58 -9.93
N ASP A 245 2.66 -6.47 -10.83
CA ASP A 245 1.76 -7.16 -11.76
C ASP A 245 0.85 -8.14 -11.02
N LYS A 246 1.41 -8.87 -10.05
CA LYS A 246 0.67 -9.79 -9.18
C LYS A 246 -0.37 -9.05 -8.33
N GLN A 247 -0.01 -7.86 -7.81
CA GLN A 247 -0.92 -7.02 -7.03
C GLN A 247 -2.09 -6.50 -7.86
N LEU A 248 -1.82 -5.99 -9.06
CA LEU A 248 -2.88 -5.58 -9.99
C LEU A 248 -3.82 -6.73 -10.32
N LYS A 249 -3.23 -7.89 -10.62
CA LYS A 249 -3.98 -9.11 -10.92
C LYS A 249 -4.90 -9.50 -9.77
N PHE A 250 -4.37 -9.53 -8.55
CA PHE A 250 -5.13 -9.85 -7.35
C PHE A 250 -6.31 -8.89 -7.12
N LEU A 251 -6.09 -7.58 -7.26
CA LEU A 251 -7.16 -6.58 -7.09
C LEU A 251 -8.28 -6.74 -8.14
N LEU A 252 -7.92 -7.07 -9.38
CA LEU A 252 -8.88 -7.30 -10.47
C LEU A 252 -9.64 -8.62 -10.31
N ASP A 253 -8.96 -9.72 -9.98
CA ASP A 253 -9.57 -11.04 -9.80
C ASP A 253 -10.60 -11.06 -8.65
N HIS A 254 -10.33 -10.31 -7.58
CA HIS A 254 -11.26 -10.19 -6.45
C HIS A 254 -12.31 -9.09 -6.62
N ASP A 255 -12.25 -8.32 -7.71
CA ASP A 255 -13.21 -7.28 -8.06
C ASP A 255 -13.46 -6.32 -6.89
N VAL A 256 -12.38 -5.85 -6.24
CA VAL A 256 -12.47 -5.00 -5.05
C VAL A 256 -12.87 -3.56 -5.40
N ASP A 257 -13.57 -2.87 -4.50
CA ASP A 257 -14.01 -1.49 -4.73
C ASP A 257 -13.15 -0.47 -3.98
N VAL A 258 -12.78 -0.76 -2.72
CA VAL A 258 -11.94 0.12 -1.89
C VAL A 258 -10.96 -0.70 -1.06
N VAL A 259 -9.72 -0.26 -0.98
CA VAL A 259 -8.64 -0.96 -0.27
C VAL A 259 -7.89 0.02 0.63
N GLY A 260 -7.81 -0.28 1.92
CA GLY A 260 -6.82 0.34 2.81
C GLY A 260 -5.53 -0.48 2.79
N MET A 261 -4.42 0.17 2.47
CA MET A 261 -3.11 -0.45 2.28
C MET A 261 -2.11 0.01 3.35
N GLN A 262 -1.32 -0.92 3.87
CA GLN A 262 -0.22 -0.66 4.81
C GLN A 262 1.11 -1.05 4.17
N GLU A 263 2.23 -0.55 4.71
CA GLU A 263 3.57 -0.75 4.17
C GLU A 263 3.70 -0.41 2.68
N THR A 264 3.13 0.71 2.26
CA THR A 264 3.06 1.10 0.85
C THR A 264 4.39 1.57 0.25
N SER A 265 5.45 1.71 1.07
CA SER A 265 6.78 2.20 0.66
C SER A 265 6.72 3.49 -0.15
N SER A 266 5.91 4.45 0.32
CA SER A 266 5.73 5.80 -0.22
C SER A 266 5.03 5.94 -1.58
N THR A 267 4.93 4.90 -2.40
CA THR A 267 4.38 5.05 -3.77
C THR A 267 3.35 4.01 -4.16
N SER A 268 3.23 2.89 -3.43
CA SER A 268 2.49 1.74 -3.95
C SER A 268 1.00 1.99 -4.16
N ALA A 269 0.34 2.79 -3.31
CA ALA A 269 -1.07 3.08 -3.49
C ALA A 269 -1.31 3.94 -4.74
N ARG A 270 -0.47 4.96 -4.98
CA ARG A 270 -0.51 5.78 -6.20
C ARG A 270 -0.31 4.92 -7.44
N GLU A 271 0.76 4.12 -7.48
CA GLU A 271 1.14 3.34 -8.66
C GLU A 271 0.10 2.26 -9.00
N LEU A 272 -0.51 1.59 -8.01
CA LEU A 272 -1.63 0.67 -8.27
C LEU A 272 -2.83 1.41 -8.84
N ALA A 273 -3.21 2.55 -8.24
CA ALA A 273 -4.39 3.29 -8.64
C ALA A 273 -4.25 3.89 -10.04
N GLU A 274 -3.09 4.47 -10.36
CA GLU A 274 -2.81 5.02 -11.70
C GLU A 274 -2.90 3.93 -12.77
N ALA A 275 -2.36 2.73 -12.50
CA ALA A 275 -2.46 1.61 -13.42
C ALA A 275 -3.91 1.11 -13.61
N LEU A 276 -4.70 1.07 -12.53
CA LEU A 276 -6.11 0.68 -12.53
C LEU A 276 -7.06 1.76 -13.10
N GLY A 277 -6.60 3.01 -13.20
CA GLY A 277 -7.47 4.16 -13.46
C GLY A 277 -8.40 4.50 -12.29
N TRP A 278 -7.96 4.24 -11.07
CA TRP A 278 -8.70 4.42 -9.82
C TRP A 278 -8.24 5.69 -9.10
N ASP A 279 -9.04 6.16 -8.15
CA ASP A 279 -8.67 7.27 -7.28
C ASP A 279 -7.86 6.77 -6.08
N HIS A 280 -7.02 7.62 -5.51
CA HIS A 280 -6.16 7.22 -4.39
C HIS A 280 -5.84 8.34 -3.40
N PHE A 281 -5.34 7.94 -2.24
CA PHE A 281 -4.62 8.78 -1.32
C PHE A 281 -3.38 8.03 -0.83
N GLN A 282 -2.19 8.44 -1.29
CA GLN A 282 -0.92 7.99 -0.75
C GLN A 282 -0.55 8.89 0.44
N ALA A 283 -0.46 8.31 1.64
CA ALA A 283 -0.37 9.05 2.90
C ALA A 283 0.95 8.73 3.62
N GLY A 284 2.00 9.47 3.24
CA GLY A 284 3.34 9.25 3.76
C GLY A 284 3.95 7.93 3.26
N PRO A 285 4.97 7.40 3.96
CA PRO A 285 5.70 6.22 3.51
C PRO A 285 4.96 4.89 3.71
N ASP A 286 3.94 4.88 4.55
CA ASP A 286 3.36 3.64 5.08
C ASP A 286 1.91 3.42 4.61
N LEU A 287 1.04 4.41 4.75
CA LEU A 287 -0.40 4.23 4.53
C LEU A 287 -0.84 4.66 3.13
N GLY A 288 -1.85 3.97 2.60
CA GLY A 288 -2.56 4.41 1.42
C GLY A 288 -4.00 3.92 1.35
N VAL A 289 -4.83 4.61 0.57
CA VAL A 289 -6.16 4.14 0.20
C VAL A 289 -6.31 4.20 -1.31
N VAL A 290 -6.81 3.12 -1.91
CA VAL A 290 -7.10 3.02 -3.35
C VAL A 290 -8.58 2.71 -3.52
N SER A 291 -9.25 3.41 -4.44
CA SER A 291 -10.70 3.33 -4.61
C SER A 291 -11.09 3.39 -6.07
N ARG A 292 -11.85 2.39 -6.51
CA ARG A 292 -12.49 2.32 -7.83
C ARG A 292 -13.45 3.47 -8.09
N TYR A 293 -13.96 4.08 -7.01
CA TYR A 293 -14.89 5.21 -7.03
C TYR A 293 -14.23 6.49 -6.51
N PRO A 294 -14.72 7.69 -6.87
CA PRO A 294 -14.07 8.95 -6.52
C PRO A 294 -13.89 9.16 -5.01
N ILE A 295 -12.70 9.59 -4.61
CA ILE A 295 -12.38 10.08 -3.27
C ILE A 295 -12.71 11.57 -3.21
N THR A 296 -13.78 11.92 -2.51
CA THR A 296 -14.32 13.29 -2.39
C THR A 296 -13.71 14.07 -1.24
N GLY A 297 -13.06 13.39 -0.29
CA GLY A 297 -12.39 14.01 0.84
C GLY A 297 -11.21 13.18 1.31
N ARG A 298 -10.12 13.86 1.68
CA ARG A 298 -8.90 13.27 2.23
C ARG A 298 -8.62 13.92 3.59
N GLY A 299 -8.37 13.10 4.59
CA GLY A 299 -7.96 13.56 5.92
C GLY A 299 -6.53 14.11 5.93
N PRO A 300 -6.09 14.64 7.08
CA PRO A 300 -4.71 15.07 7.27
C PRO A 300 -3.73 13.89 7.11
N LEU A 301 -2.50 14.19 6.70
CA LEU A 301 -1.44 13.20 6.64
C LEU A 301 -1.06 12.70 8.06
N PRO A 302 -0.48 11.50 8.20
CA PRO A 302 0.05 11.03 9.48
C PRO A 302 1.04 12.01 10.14
N SER A 303 1.87 12.69 9.34
CA SER A 303 2.80 13.72 9.81
C SER A 303 2.12 14.98 10.35
N GLU A 304 0.87 15.23 9.97
CA GLU A 304 0.09 16.40 10.40
C GLU A 304 -0.80 16.06 11.60
N SER A 305 -1.41 14.87 11.59
CA SER A 305 -2.32 14.41 12.63
C SER A 305 -1.62 13.78 13.83
N GLY A 306 -0.39 13.27 13.65
CA GLY A 306 0.32 12.45 14.64
C GLY A 306 -0.29 11.07 14.84
N LEU A 307 -1.25 10.65 13.99
CA LEU A 307 -1.90 9.35 14.06
C LEU A 307 -1.27 8.38 13.06
N PRO A 308 -1.10 7.09 13.41
CA PRO A 308 -0.75 6.05 12.45
C PRO A 308 -2.00 5.61 11.66
N ALA A 309 -2.71 6.59 11.11
CA ALA A 309 -3.97 6.42 10.43
C ALA A 309 -4.17 7.50 9.37
N VAL A 310 -4.97 7.17 8.36
CA VAL A 310 -5.50 8.13 7.39
C VAL A 310 -6.97 7.82 7.13
N ASN A 311 -7.74 8.82 6.71
CA ASN A 311 -9.13 8.61 6.33
C ASN A 311 -9.49 9.29 5.01
N VAL A 312 -10.48 8.72 4.32
CA VAL A 312 -11.04 9.27 3.09
C VAL A 312 -12.57 9.19 3.09
N ARG A 313 -13.20 10.05 2.30
CA ARG A 313 -14.60 9.93 1.88
C ARG A 313 -14.64 9.39 0.45
N VAL A 314 -15.33 8.27 0.25
CA VAL A 314 -15.54 7.69 -1.08
C VAL A 314 -16.99 7.87 -1.49
N ARG A 315 -17.22 8.48 -2.64
CA ARG A 315 -18.57 8.65 -3.22
C ARG A 315 -18.94 7.43 -4.06
N LEU A 316 -19.98 6.72 -3.63
CA LEU A 316 -20.44 5.48 -4.26
C LEU A 316 -21.60 5.70 -5.22
N ASP A 317 -22.21 6.88 -5.24
CA ASP A 317 -23.29 7.23 -6.16
C ASP A 317 -23.29 8.73 -6.44
N ASP A 318 -23.42 9.14 -7.69
CA ASP A 318 -23.44 10.56 -8.07
C ASP A 318 -24.79 11.25 -7.84
N ARG A 319 -25.86 10.49 -7.54
CA ARG A 319 -27.23 11.04 -7.35
C ARG A 319 -27.77 10.92 -5.94
N ARG A 320 -27.19 10.05 -5.13
CA ARG A 320 -27.51 9.91 -3.72
C ARG A 320 -26.29 10.45 -2.98
N ASP A 321 -26.47 11.11 -1.85
CA ASP A 321 -25.37 11.38 -0.91
C ASP A 321 -24.92 10.07 -0.25
N GLN A 322 -24.57 9.08 -1.08
CA GLN A 322 -24.15 7.75 -0.70
C GLN A 322 -22.63 7.74 -0.72
N GLU A 323 -22.08 7.99 0.45
CA GLU A 323 -20.65 7.94 0.70
C GLU A 323 -20.34 6.90 1.76
N VAL A 324 -19.07 6.53 1.85
CA VAL A 324 -18.51 5.76 2.97
C VAL A 324 -17.28 6.49 3.49
N SER A 325 -17.14 6.56 4.82
CA SER A 325 -15.87 6.94 5.45
C SER A 325 -15.00 5.70 5.54
N VAL A 326 -13.77 5.78 5.07
CA VAL A 326 -12.80 4.69 5.20
C VAL A 326 -11.62 5.21 5.99
N TRP A 327 -11.38 4.61 7.14
CA TRP A 327 -10.19 4.80 7.97
C TRP A 327 -9.26 3.62 7.72
N ASN A 328 -8.00 3.91 7.45
CA ASN A 328 -6.94 2.92 7.26
C ASN A 328 -5.87 3.14 8.34
N VAL A 329 -5.45 2.07 9.03
CA VAL A 329 -4.51 2.13 10.15
C VAL A 329 -3.36 1.14 9.99
N HIS A 330 -2.23 1.45 10.62
CA HIS A 330 -1.12 0.52 10.81
C HIS A 330 -0.53 0.75 12.21
N LEU A 331 -0.93 -0.07 13.19
CA LEU A 331 -0.56 0.15 14.59
C LEU A 331 0.85 -0.39 14.90
N GLY A 332 1.42 0.02 16.03
CA GLY A 332 2.78 -0.37 16.42
C GLY A 332 3.00 -1.89 16.49
N HIS A 333 4.08 -2.38 15.88
CA HIS A 333 4.34 -3.81 15.72
C HIS A 333 5.04 -4.48 16.92
N SER A 334 5.73 -3.74 17.79
CA SER A 334 6.68 -4.29 18.78
C SER A 334 6.56 -3.58 20.14
N PRO A 335 6.68 -4.30 21.27
CA PRO A 335 6.70 -5.77 21.38
C PRO A 335 5.41 -6.42 20.86
N TYR A 336 5.45 -7.71 20.49
CA TYR A 336 4.30 -8.42 19.93
C TYR A 336 3.67 -9.34 20.99
N GLY A 337 2.39 -9.11 21.29
CA GLY A 337 1.68 -9.77 22.40
C GLY A 337 1.69 -11.31 22.32
N PRO A 338 1.43 -11.93 21.16
CA PRO A 338 1.53 -13.38 21.01
C PRO A 338 2.94 -13.95 21.29
N TYR A 339 4.02 -13.27 20.92
CA TYR A 339 5.38 -13.73 21.30
C TYR A 339 5.59 -13.66 22.82
N ASP A 340 5.18 -12.55 23.45
CA ASP A 340 5.29 -12.40 24.90
C ASP A 340 4.47 -13.45 25.66
N ALA A 341 3.34 -13.89 25.10
CA ALA A 341 2.51 -14.95 25.66
C ALA A 341 3.10 -16.35 25.40
N CYS A 342 3.47 -16.64 24.16
CA CYS A 342 3.88 -17.98 23.71
C CYS A 342 5.29 -18.34 24.12
N PHE A 343 6.22 -17.41 24.00
CA PHE A 343 7.64 -17.59 24.31
C PHE A 343 7.95 -17.03 25.70
N GLY A 344 7.58 -15.78 25.94
CA GLY A 344 7.89 -15.08 27.20
C GLY A 344 7.10 -15.54 28.42
N LYS A 345 5.99 -16.28 28.24
CA LYS A 345 5.07 -16.72 29.30
C LYS A 345 4.62 -15.59 30.25
N MET A 346 4.49 -14.38 29.73
CA MET A 346 4.12 -13.20 30.52
C MET A 346 2.68 -13.28 31.04
N THR A 347 2.46 -12.79 32.26
CA THR A 347 1.10 -12.69 32.83
C THR A 347 0.20 -11.80 31.96
N ARG A 348 -1.13 -11.99 32.05
CA ARG A 348 -2.09 -11.15 31.31
C ARG A 348 -1.90 -9.65 31.59
N GLU A 349 -1.55 -9.28 32.82
CA GLU A 349 -1.26 -7.88 33.17
C GLU A 349 -0.05 -7.34 32.42
N GLN A 350 1.03 -8.11 32.34
CA GLN A 350 2.22 -7.76 31.57
C GLN A 350 1.93 -7.67 30.06
N LEU A 351 1.14 -8.60 29.51
CA LEU A 351 0.72 -8.54 28.10
C LEU A 351 -0.01 -7.23 27.80
N LEU A 352 -0.97 -6.85 28.64
CA LEU A 352 -1.72 -5.61 28.47
C LEU A 352 -0.88 -4.35 28.70
N ALA A 353 0.11 -4.40 29.61
CA ALA A 353 1.09 -3.33 29.75
C ALA A 353 1.95 -3.18 28.48
N ASN A 354 2.34 -4.27 27.85
CA ASN A 354 3.10 -4.27 26.59
C ASN A 354 2.25 -3.80 25.39
N GLU A 355 0.93 -4.00 25.40
CA GLU A 355 0.02 -3.36 24.44
C GLU A 355 0.00 -1.82 24.57
N VAL A 356 0.34 -1.27 25.73
CA VAL A 356 0.52 0.17 25.91
C VAL A 356 1.91 0.60 25.44
N SER A 357 2.96 -0.11 25.86
CA SER A 357 4.36 0.20 25.51
C SER A 357 4.67 0.06 24.02
N SER A 358 3.99 -0.85 23.32
CA SER A 358 4.06 -0.98 21.85
C SER A 358 3.40 0.16 21.09
N GLY A 359 2.68 1.04 21.78
CA GLY A 359 1.93 2.14 21.19
C GLY A 359 0.53 1.76 20.72
N ARG A 360 0.18 0.47 20.57
CA ARG A 360 -1.11 0.05 20.00
C ARG A 360 -2.31 0.61 20.78
N THR A 361 -2.29 0.50 22.11
CA THR A 361 -3.39 0.98 22.98
C THR A 361 -3.60 2.50 22.91
N PRO A 362 -2.57 3.35 23.11
CA PRO A 362 -2.76 4.80 22.97
C PRO A 362 -3.10 5.21 21.53
N GLN A 363 -2.53 4.55 20.51
CA GLN A 363 -2.84 4.83 19.10
C GLN A 363 -4.31 4.55 18.77
N ILE A 364 -4.84 3.35 19.07
CA ILE A 364 -6.24 3.03 18.75
C ILE A 364 -7.20 3.94 19.53
N THR A 365 -6.86 4.30 20.76
CA THR A 365 -7.65 5.25 21.57
C THR A 365 -7.72 6.63 20.90
N ALA A 366 -6.57 7.15 20.42
CA ALA A 366 -6.50 8.43 19.74
C ALA A 366 -7.26 8.42 18.40
N ILE A 367 -7.12 7.34 17.63
CA ILE A 367 -7.84 7.13 16.35
C ILE A 367 -9.34 7.12 16.59
N LEU A 368 -9.85 6.34 17.55
CA LEU A 368 -11.28 6.32 17.89
C LEU A 368 -11.77 7.70 18.40
N GLY A 369 -10.90 8.46 19.07
CA GLY A 369 -11.14 9.86 19.42
C GLY A 369 -11.37 10.75 18.19
N ALA A 370 -10.52 10.62 17.18
CA ALA A 370 -10.64 11.34 15.91
C ALA A 370 -11.85 10.88 15.07
N MET A 371 -12.22 9.61 15.18
CA MET A 371 -13.38 9.01 14.51
C MET A 371 -14.74 9.43 15.09
N LYS A 372 -14.80 10.10 16.25
CA LYS A 372 -16.07 10.39 16.96
C LYS A 372 -17.14 11.01 16.06
N ALA A 373 -16.78 12.00 15.25
CA ALA A 373 -17.72 12.68 14.35
C ALA A 373 -18.25 11.74 13.26
N ASP A 374 -17.38 10.90 12.70
CA ASP A 374 -17.74 9.90 11.69
C ASP A 374 -18.65 8.82 12.26
N LEU A 375 -18.33 8.30 13.46
CA LEU A 375 -19.13 7.29 14.14
C LEU A 375 -20.52 7.83 14.52
N ALA A 376 -20.60 9.09 14.98
CA ALA A 376 -21.89 9.75 15.22
C ALA A 376 -22.72 9.90 13.93
N ALA A 377 -22.06 10.09 12.78
CA ALA A 377 -22.70 10.19 11.46
C ALA A 377 -22.92 8.83 10.77
N ALA A 378 -22.51 7.71 11.37
CA ALA A 378 -22.44 6.40 10.71
C ALA A 378 -23.77 5.90 10.13
N ARG A 379 -24.91 6.34 10.70
CA ARG A 379 -26.24 6.00 10.18
C ARG A 379 -26.50 6.59 8.78
N ARG A 380 -25.92 7.76 8.49
CA ARG A 380 -26.01 8.46 7.19
C ARG A 380 -24.86 8.08 6.26
N THR A 381 -23.64 8.14 6.78
CA THR A 381 -22.41 7.81 6.04
C THR A 381 -21.72 6.67 6.76
N PRO A 382 -21.90 5.41 6.34
CA PRO A 382 -21.25 4.27 6.97
C PRO A 382 -19.75 4.47 7.12
N VAL A 383 -19.18 3.86 8.15
CA VAL A 383 -17.75 3.99 8.49
C VAL A 383 -17.13 2.60 8.40
N LEU A 384 -15.98 2.53 7.74
CA LEU A 384 -15.09 1.38 7.75
C LEU A 384 -13.80 1.79 8.49
N LEU A 385 -13.29 0.90 9.31
CA LEU A 385 -11.96 0.98 9.92
C LEU A 385 -11.22 -0.30 9.53
N VAL A 386 -10.29 -0.15 8.60
CA VAL A 386 -9.48 -1.23 8.05
C VAL A 386 -8.03 -1.04 8.47
N GLY A 387 -7.23 -2.10 8.47
CA GLY A 387 -5.80 -1.98 8.69
C GLY A 387 -5.15 -3.21 9.28
N ASP A 388 -3.84 -3.09 9.44
CA ASP A 388 -3.00 -3.97 10.26
C ASP A 388 -2.95 -3.39 11.67
N PHE A 389 -3.49 -4.13 12.63
CA PHE A 389 -3.57 -3.70 14.02
C PHE A 389 -2.40 -4.22 14.86
N ASN A 390 -1.55 -5.09 14.30
CA ASN A 390 -0.43 -5.71 14.99
C ASN A 390 -0.80 -6.34 16.35
N ALA A 391 -2.06 -6.72 16.53
CA ALA A 391 -2.61 -7.31 17.74
C ALA A 391 -3.77 -8.24 17.40
N PRO A 392 -3.90 -9.40 18.10
CA PRO A 392 -5.01 -10.32 17.86
C PRO A 392 -6.38 -9.73 18.25
N SER A 393 -7.45 -10.36 17.78
CA SER A 393 -8.78 -10.07 18.29
C SER A 393 -9.02 -10.72 19.66
N HIS A 394 -9.66 -9.99 20.56
CA HIS A 394 -10.22 -10.56 21.79
C HIS A 394 -11.33 -11.59 21.52
N LEU A 395 -11.88 -11.62 20.30
CA LEU A 395 -12.83 -12.64 19.84
C LEU A 395 -12.15 -13.93 19.35
N ASP A 396 -10.82 -13.91 19.17
CA ASP A 396 -10.04 -15.05 18.67
C ASP A 396 -9.22 -15.72 19.78
N TRP A 397 -8.93 -14.99 20.85
CA TRP A 397 -8.33 -15.49 22.09
C TRP A 397 -9.44 -15.59 23.12
N THR A 398 -10.02 -16.78 23.26
CA THR A 398 -11.18 -17.06 24.12
C THR A 398 -10.91 -18.28 24.99
N ASP A 399 -11.75 -18.55 25.98
CA ASP A 399 -11.58 -19.77 26.79
C ASP A 399 -11.80 -21.06 25.97
N THR A 400 -12.52 -20.98 24.85
CA THR A 400 -12.68 -22.07 23.87
C THR A 400 -11.48 -22.17 22.93
N VAL A 401 -10.97 -21.04 22.43
CA VAL A 401 -9.79 -20.97 21.56
C VAL A 401 -8.59 -20.53 22.38
N ARG A 402 -8.04 -21.48 23.14
CA ARG A 402 -6.89 -21.23 23.99
C ARG A 402 -5.61 -21.17 23.16
N ARG A 403 -4.77 -20.17 23.41
CA ARG A 403 -3.48 -19.98 22.74
C ARG A 403 -2.39 -19.88 23.79
N CYS A 404 -1.37 -20.73 23.66
CA CYS A 404 -0.18 -20.68 24.51
C CYS A 404 -0.43 -20.75 26.02
N GLY A 405 -1.51 -21.43 26.42
CA GLY A 405 -1.95 -21.56 27.82
C GLY A 405 -2.95 -20.50 28.27
N TYR A 406 -3.21 -19.48 27.45
CA TYR A 406 -4.16 -18.40 27.74
C TYR A 406 -5.53 -18.72 27.14
N GLY A 407 -6.58 -18.47 27.93
CA GLY A 407 -7.95 -18.37 27.41
C GLY A 407 -8.22 -16.95 26.93
N SER A 408 -9.29 -16.34 27.45
CA SER A 408 -9.67 -14.98 27.04
C SER A 408 -8.57 -13.93 27.29
N VAL A 409 -8.20 -13.11 26.30
CA VAL A 409 -7.30 -11.97 26.48
C VAL A 409 -7.95 -10.71 25.87
N PRO A 410 -8.18 -9.63 26.64
CA PRO A 410 -8.91 -8.46 26.18
C PRO A 410 -7.99 -7.50 25.42
N TRP A 411 -7.47 -7.92 24.26
CA TRP A 411 -6.59 -7.12 23.41
C TRP A 411 -7.20 -5.73 23.10
N PRO A 412 -6.61 -4.62 23.59
CA PRO A 412 -7.23 -3.29 23.49
C PRO A 412 -7.51 -2.84 22.04
N ALA A 413 -6.63 -3.23 21.11
CA ALA A 413 -6.74 -2.93 19.69
C ALA A 413 -8.04 -3.44 19.05
N SER A 414 -8.69 -4.47 19.61
CA SER A 414 -9.99 -4.99 19.14
C SER A 414 -11.15 -4.70 20.11
N VAL A 415 -10.89 -4.66 21.43
CA VAL A 415 -11.91 -4.33 22.44
C VAL A 415 -12.40 -2.87 22.31
N LEU A 416 -11.49 -1.93 22.06
CA LEU A 416 -11.84 -0.51 22.02
C LEU A 416 -12.69 -0.14 20.79
N PRO A 417 -12.39 -0.63 19.56
CA PRO A 417 -13.31 -0.48 18.43
C PRO A 417 -14.71 -1.01 18.69
N GLU A 418 -14.85 -2.21 19.29
CA GLU A 418 -16.16 -2.77 19.63
C GLU A 418 -16.92 -1.85 20.60
N LYS A 419 -16.27 -1.38 21.67
CA LYS A 419 -16.85 -0.43 22.63
C LYS A 419 -17.24 0.92 21.99
N ALA A 420 -16.54 1.33 20.94
CA ALA A 420 -16.88 2.52 20.16
C ALA A 420 -18.04 2.29 19.17
N GLY A 421 -18.62 1.09 19.13
CA GLY A 421 -19.78 0.73 18.31
C GLY A 421 -19.43 0.20 16.92
N LEU A 422 -18.16 -0.09 16.65
CA LEU A 422 -17.75 -0.81 15.45
C LEU A 422 -17.97 -2.32 15.61
N LYS A 423 -18.15 -3.02 14.50
CA LYS A 423 -18.30 -4.48 14.45
C LYS A 423 -17.20 -5.09 13.59
N ASP A 424 -16.63 -6.19 14.05
CA ASP A 424 -15.68 -7.01 13.29
C ASP A 424 -16.42 -7.77 12.19
N SER A 425 -16.20 -7.40 10.93
CA SER A 425 -16.93 -8.01 9.81
C SER A 425 -16.63 -9.50 9.66
N PHE A 426 -15.41 -9.93 9.98
CA PHE A 426 -15.00 -11.32 9.87
C PHE A 426 -15.76 -12.17 10.88
N ARG A 427 -15.87 -11.71 12.13
CA ARG A 427 -16.64 -12.42 13.17
C ARG A 427 -18.15 -12.31 12.99
N VAL A 428 -18.65 -11.29 12.29
CA VAL A 428 -20.05 -11.26 11.85
C VAL A 428 -20.33 -12.34 10.79
N ALA A 429 -19.40 -12.56 9.84
CA ALA A 429 -19.54 -13.62 8.83
C ALA A 429 -19.27 -15.02 9.39
N HIS A 430 -18.30 -15.12 10.32
CA HIS A 430 -17.80 -16.36 10.91
C HIS A 430 -17.77 -16.28 12.45
N PRO A 431 -18.93 -16.48 13.12
CA PRO A 431 -19.04 -16.30 14.57
C PRO A 431 -18.22 -17.31 15.39
N ASP A 432 -17.89 -18.48 14.82
CA ASP A 432 -17.11 -19.53 15.50
C ASP A 432 -15.61 -19.38 15.20
N PRO A 433 -14.78 -18.99 16.18
CA PRO A 433 -13.34 -18.84 16.01
C PRO A 433 -12.57 -20.16 15.92
N VAL A 434 -13.17 -21.30 16.31
CA VAL A 434 -12.57 -22.63 16.11
C VAL A 434 -12.72 -23.04 14.65
N ALA A 435 -13.93 -22.93 14.10
CA ALA A 435 -14.22 -23.35 12.72
C ALA A 435 -13.56 -22.43 11.68
N ALA A 436 -13.43 -21.14 12.00
CA ALA A 436 -12.83 -20.14 11.14
C ALA A 436 -11.85 -19.26 11.94
N PRO A 437 -10.57 -19.67 12.04
CA PRO A 437 -9.55 -18.88 12.74
C PRO A 437 -9.31 -17.52 12.10
N GLY A 438 -9.35 -17.45 10.77
CA GLY A 438 -9.16 -16.21 10.01
C GLY A 438 -7.75 -15.64 10.12
N THR A 439 -6.74 -16.47 10.35
CA THR A 439 -5.34 -16.06 10.47
C THR A 439 -4.90 -15.19 9.30
N THR A 440 -4.23 -14.08 9.61
CA THR A 440 -3.64 -13.17 8.60
C THR A 440 -2.12 -13.06 8.74
N TRP A 441 -1.58 -13.30 9.93
CA TRP A 441 -0.15 -13.42 10.19
C TRP A 441 0.19 -14.88 10.53
N SER A 442 0.99 -15.61 9.75
CA SER A 442 1.57 -15.23 8.45
C SER A 442 1.52 -16.41 7.46
N PRO A 443 1.10 -16.18 6.20
CA PRO A 443 1.18 -17.18 5.14
C PRO A 443 2.60 -17.61 4.74
N VAL A 444 3.64 -16.84 5.06
CA VAL A 444 5.04 -17.13 4.63
C VAL A 444 6.01 -17.37 5.78
N TYR A 445 5.60 -17.09 7.03
CA TYR A 445 6.36 -17.44 8.24
C TYR A 445 5.63 -18.54 9.03
N PRO A 446 5.76 -19.83 8.67
CA PRO A 446 5.22 -20.92 9.48
C PRO A 446 6.07 -21.21 10.74
N THR A 447 7.31 -20.73 10.76
CA THR A 447 8.28 -20.90 11.85
C THR A 447 8.83 -19.55 12.27
N PHE A 448 8.96 -19.33 13.57
CA PHE A 448 9.49 -18.10 14.12
C PHE A 448 10.96 -17.91 13.76
N THR A 449 11.30 -16.77 13.16
CA THR A 449 12.64 -16.51 12.59
C THR A 449 13.60 -15.78 13.54
N GLY A 450 13.15 -15.42 14.75
CA GLY A 450 13.88 -14.59 15.70
C GLY A 450 13.39 -13.14 15.71
N GLY A 451 13.88 -12.35 16.67
CA GLY A 451 13.51 -10.96 16.91
C GLY A 451 12.70 -10.76 18.19
N TYR A 452 12.29 -9.50 18.43
CA TYR A 452 11.40 -9.11 19.53
C TYR A 452 11.85 -9.53 20.95
N GLY A 453 13.16 -9.78 21.14
CA GLY A 453 13.70 -10.25 22.41
C GLY A 453 13.55 -11.76 22.67
N HIS A 454 13.11 -12.54 21.67
CA HIS A 454 12.81 -13.97 21.80
C HIS A 454 13.70 -14.86 20.91
N ASP A 455 14.89 -14.41 20.51
CA ASP A 455 15.79 -15.14 19.60
C ASP A 455 16.10 -16.59 20.02
N GLY A 456 16.03 -16.90 21.32
CA GLY A 456 16.19 -18.27 21.85
C GLY A 456 15.11 -19.26 21.40
N HIS A 457 13.98 -18.77 20.89
CA HIS A 457 12.86 -19.57 20.37
C HIS A 457 12.88 -19.73 18.85
N LYS A 458 13.94 -19.25 18.17
CA LYS A 458 14.07 -19.37 16.71
C LYS A 458 13.94 -20.84 16.27
N GLY A 459 13.07 -21.08 15.29
CA GLY A 459 12.77 -22.42 14.78
C GLY A 459 11.55 -23.09 15.43
N GLU A 460 10.99 -22.52 16.49
CA GLU A 460 9.67 -22.92 17.00
C GLU A 460 8.54 -22.51 16.03
N PRO A 461 7.35 -23.13 16.11
CA PRO A 461 6.20 -22.71 15.31
C PRO A 461 5.84 -21.24 15.53
N GLU A 462 5.54 -20.53 14.44
CA GLU A 462 5.07 -19.15 14.50
C GLU A 462 3.67 -19.07 15.16
N PRO A 463 3.45 -18.18 16.14
CA PRO A 463 2.11 -17.82 16.59
C PRO A 463 1.26 -17.23 15.46
N GLN A 464 0.32 -18.04 14.96
CA GLN A 464 -0.52 -17.71 13.80
C GLN A 464 -1.81 -16.98 14.22
N ASP A 465 -1.87 -15.66 14.09
CA ASP A 465 -2.96 -14.81 14.57
C ASP A 465 -3.65 -14.02 13.46
N ARG A 466 -4.89 -13.59 13.72
CA ARG A 466 -5.61 -12.62 12.90
C ARG A 466 -5.36 -11.23 13.46
N ILE A 467 -4.59 -10.43 12.73
CA ILE A 467 -4.18 -9.08 13.13
C ILE A 467 -4.60 -7.99 12.14
N ASP A 468 -5.13 -8.38 10.98
CA ASP A 468 -5.69 -7.49 9.98
C ASP A 468 -7.22 -7.53 10.05
N PHE A 469 -7.87 -6.37 9.96
CA PHE A 469 -9.30 -6.26 10.21
C PHE A 469 -10.03 -5.40 9.19
N VAL A 470 -11.32 -5.70 9.01
CA VAL A 470 -12.31 -4.79 8.44
C VAL A 470 -13.40 -4.60 9.49
N HIS A 471 -13.28 -3.54 10.28
CA HIS A 471 -14.32 -3.11 11.22
C HIS A 471 -15.31 -2.16 10.52
N TYR A 472 -16.59 -2.16 10.93
CA TYR A 472 -17.59 -1.29 10.33
C TYR A 472 -18.64 -0.76 11.33
N ALA A 473 -19.22 0.39 10.99
CA ALA A 473 -20.38 0.96 11.66
C ALA A 473 -21.37 1.54 10.63
N GLY A 474 -22.65 1.63 11.00
CA GLY A 474 -23.69 2.21 10.16
C GLY A 474 -24.53 1.20 9.38
N ARG A 475 -25.18 1.67 8.30
CA ARG A 475 -26.17 0.91 7.52
C ARG A 475 -25.56 -0.04 6.49
N LEU A 476 -24.71 -0.97 6.97
CA LEU A 476 -24.10 -2.03 6.18
C LEU A 476 -24.53 -3.40 6.70
N ARG A 477 -24.76 -4.36 5.80
CA ARG A 477 -24.86 -5.78 6.16
C ARG A 477 -23.68 -6.52 5.56
N VAL A 478 -22.92 -7.22 6.39
CA VAL A 478 -21.92 -8.20 5.93
C VAL A 478 -22.65 -9.31 5.18
N LEU A 479 -22.26 -9.53 3.93
CA LEU A 479 -22.69 -10.67 3.13
C LEU A 479 -21.65 -11.80 3.21
N ASP A 480 -20.38 -11.42 3.27
CA ASP A 480 -19.25 -12.33 3.30
C ASP A 480 -18.00 -11.59 3.79
N SER A 481 -17.07 -12.30 4.44
CA SER A 481 -15.76 -11.78 4.85
C SER A 481 -14.75 -12.91 4.85
N ARG A 482 -13.59 -12.72 4.21
CA ARG A 482 -12.59 -13.79 4.02
C ARG A 482 -11.17 -13.26 4.20
N THR A 483 -10.28 -14.11 4.69
CA THR A 483 -8.85 -13.94 4.49
C THR A 483 -8.48 -14.50 3.12
N LEU A 484 -7.61 -13.78 2.40
CA LEU A 484 -7.24 -14.09 1.02
C LEU A 484 -5.72 -14.14 0.90
N VAL A 485 -5.25 -15.17 0.19
CA VAL A 485 -3.87 -15.43 -0.19
C VAL A 485 -3.92 -16.02 -1.59
N GLU A 486 -2.99 -15.62 -2.46
CA GLU A 486 -2.91 -16.14 -3.83
C GLU A 486 -1.99 -17.38 -3.92
N GLY A 487 -2.48 -18.44 -4.57
CA GLY A 487 -1.74 -19.68 -4.73
C GLY A 487 -1.42 -20.38 -3.40
N THR A 488 -0.27 -21.06 -3.35
CA THR A 488 0.26 -21.71 -2.15
C THR A 488 1.64 -21.11 -1.85
N PRO A 489 1.73 -20.11 -0.98
CA PRO A 489 2.99 -19.41 -0.75
C PRO A 489 4.07 -20.35 -0.21
N ALA A 490 5.24 -20.33 -0.82
CA ALA A 490 6.44 -20.92 -0.23
C ALA A 490 6.89 -20.05 0.95
N PRO A 491 7.35 -20.66 2.06
CA PRO A 491 7.81 -19.92 3.22
C PRO A 491 9.14 -19.21 2.96
N VAL A 492 9.46 -18.22 3.78
CA VAL A 492 10.80 -17.59 3.80
C VAL A 492 11.87 -18.65 4.10
N PRO A 493 13.01 -18.70 3.37
CA PRO A 493 13.48 -17.74 2.36
C PRO A 493 13.06 -18.03 0.90
N GLY A 494 12.27 -19.07 0.62
CA GLY A 494 11.88 -19.48 -0.74
C GLY A 494 10.75 -18.69 -1.40
N HIS A 495 10.42 -17.50 -0.88
CA HIS A 495 9.21 -16.73 -1.22
C HIS A 495 9.33 -15.85 -2.47
N ALA A 496 10.54 -15.65 -3.00
CA ALA A 496 10.81 -14.61 -4.01
C ALA A 496 9.93 -14.72 -5.27
N ASP A 497 9.49 -15.93 -5.65
CA ASP A 497 8.67 -16.16 -6.84
C ASP A 497 7.21 -16.52 -6.53
N ASN A 498 6.76 -16.36 -5.27
CA ASN A 498 5.38 -16.61 -4.87
C ASN A 498 4.37 -15.82 -5.71
N ALA A 499 3.20 -16.40 -5.96
CA ALA A 499 2.08 -15.64 -6.54
C ALA A 499 1.57 -14.58 -5.55
N TRP A 500 1.51 -14.94 -4.26
CA TRP A 500 1.23 -14.01 -3.17
C TRP A 500 2.41 -13.08 -2.89
N THR A 501 2.14 -11.78 -2.72
CA THR A 501 3.16 -10.73 -2.64
C THR A 501 3.40 -10.17 -1.24
N SER A 502 2.76 -10.74 -0.21
CA SER A 502 2.80 -10.21 1.14
C SER A 502 3.05 -11.32 2.17
N ASP A 503 3.56 -10.97 3.33
CA ASP A 503 3.62 -11.82 4.51
C ASP A 503 2.36 -11.74 5.38
N HIS A 504 1.39 -10.91 5.01
CA HIS A 504 0.03 -10.90 5.55
C HIS A 504 -0.96 -11.50 4.56
N ALA A 505 -2.04 -12.12 5.04
CA ALA A 505 -3.23 -12.37 4.21
C ALA A 505 -4.10 -11.09 4.14
N ALA A 506 -4.67 -10.79 2.98
CA ALA A 506 -5.62 -9.68 2.86
C ALA A 506 -6.97 -10.05 3.50
N VAL A 507 -7.69 -9.08 4.04
CA VAL A 507 -9.06 -9.29 4.55
C VAL A 507 -10.04 -8.57 3.64
N LEU A 508 -10.89 -9.32 2.93
CA LEU A 508 -11.91 -8.79 2.03
C LEU A 508 -13.30 -9.02 2.62
N THR A 509 -14.07 -7.94 2.77
CA THR A 509 -15.48 -8.01 3.16
C THR A 509 -16.39 -7.49 2.05
N THR A 510 -17.44 -8.24 1.74
CA THR A 510 -18.53 -7.79 0.88
C THR A 510 -19.70 -7.32 1.75
N PHE A 511 -20.10 -6.06 1.58
CA PHE A 511 -21.24 -5.47 2.28
C PHE A 511 -22.42 -5.23 1.33
N ARG A 512 -23.65 -5.47 1.77
CA ARG A 512 -24.83 -4.87 1.14
C ARG A 512 -25.09 -3.48 1.70
N MET A 513 -25.22 -2.51 0.81
CA MET A 513 -25.61 -1.14 1.16
C MET A 513 -27.11 -1.08 1.49
N ARG A 514 -27.48 -0.62 2.70
CA ARG A 514 -28.88 -0.57 3.17
C ARG A 514 -29.57 0.79 3.05
#